data_AF-A0A1G3M550-F1
#
_entry.id   AF-A0A1G3M550-F1
#
_cell.length_a   1.000
_cell.length_b   1.000
_cell.length_c   1.000
_cell.angle_alpha   90.00
_cell.angle_beta   90.00
_cell.angle_gamma   90.00
#
_symmetry.space_group_name_H-M   'P 1'
#
loop_
_entity.id
_entity.type
_entity.pdbx_description
1 polymer ?
#
loop_
_entity_poly.entity_id
_entity_poly.type
_entity_poly.pdbx_seq_one_letter_code
_entity_poly.pdbx_strand_id
1 'polypeptide(L)'
;MEHGLSRLPVSFGDFLQQGDYRLHSRFSRALNYANEEHLVSLVTPEVGSGPTNIVLSDISWIDASEIEVAADLVRIGGRAVALPPERRYHSGLDFAVAEVHRSVQHLAVFSKVLLESSPPLSLVFLLDETRKNIFSSPFDRQLAARVSEAWNHLVRLDVSKGVSRMLGTGYGLTPSGDDFVAGWISGLHLMAGLFHRPAAEEMGLIRLQLTGGSPISRNLFWCSLHGRYVERVRDLLQAIGSGPHGEVERCARDVLGIGETSGADFSTGLVACLSLHGVLG
;
A
#
# COMPACT_ATOMS: atom_id res chain seq x y z
N MET A 1 1.29 3.06 -44.20
CA MET A 1 2.06 3.59 -43.06
C MET A 1 1.08 4.12 -42.02
N GLU A 2 0.45 3.22 -41.27
CA GLU A 2 -0.25 3.58 -40.03
C GLU A 2 0.69 3.21 -38.88
N HIS A 3 1.72 4.02 -38.67
CA HIS A 3 2.61 3.86 -37.53
C HIS A 3 1.96 4.49 -36.31
N GLY A 4 1.26 3.64 -35.55
CA GLY A 4 1.13 3.71 -34.10
C GLY A 4 0.36 4.91 -33.56
N LEU A 5 -0.93 4.71 -33.27
CA LEU A 5 -1.58 5.41 -32.17
C LEU A 5 -0.62 5.42 -30.98
N SER A 6 -0.23 6.61 -30.49
CA SER A 6 0.51 6.71 -29.25
C SER A 6 -0.30 5.95 -28.20
N ARG A 7 0.27 4.88 -27.63
CA ARG A 7 -0.40 4.10 -26.59
C ARG A 7 -0.42 4.97 -25.33
N LEU A 8 -1.38 5.89 -25.25
CA LEU A 8 -1.56 6.73 -24.08
C LEU A 8 -1.81 5.86 -22.85
N PRO A 9 -1.25 6.20 -21.68
CA PRO A 9 -1.49 5.45 -20.47
C PRO A 9 -2.96 5.58 -20.07
N VAL A 10 -3.56 4.54 -19.49
CA VAL A 10 -4.90 4.64 -18.88
C VAL A 10 -4.89 5.73 -17.80
N SER A 11 -3.86 5.72 -16.95
CA SER A 11 -3.57 6.74 -15.95
C SER A 11 -2.07 6.74 -15.63
N PHE A 12 -1.59 7.79 -14.98
CA PHE A 12 -0.23 7.82 -14.41
C PHE A 12 -0.19 8.60 -13.11
N GLY A 13 0.72 8.24 -12.22
CA GLY A 13 0.82 8.80 -10.88
C GLY A 13 1.23 10.27 -10.83
N ASP A 14 0.86 10.93 -9.73
CA ASP A 14 1.23 12.30 -9.41
C ASP A 14 2.63 12.45 -8.81
N PHE A 15 3.37 11.35 -8.61
CA PHE A 15 4.73 11.33 -8.07
C PHE A 15 5.71 10.55 -8.96
N LEU A 16 5.78 10.90 -10.24
CA LEU A 16 6.79 10.39 -11.16
C LEU A 16 8.01 11.33 -11.17
N GLN A 17 9.12 10.88 -10.59
CA GLN A 17 10.36 11.65 -10.58
C GLN A 17 11.08 11.52 -11.93
N GLN A 18 11.57 12.64 -12.46
CA GLN A 18 12.29 12.63 -13.74
C GLN A 18 13.64 11.94 -13.59
N GLY A 19 14.08 11.26 -14.64
CA GLY A 19 15.38 10.61 -14.70
C GLY A 19 15.35 9.23 -15.34
N ASP A 20 16.52 8.58 -15.31
CA ASP A 20 16.73 7.25 -15.85
C ASP A 20 16.48 6.19 -14.78
N TYR A 21 15.79 5.13 -15.18
CA TYR A 21 15.46 3.99 -14.31
C TYR A 21 15.84 2.68 -14.98
N ARG A 22 16.31 1.73 -14.18
CA ARG A 22 16.66 0.37 -14.65
C ARG A 22 15.62 -0.63 -14.19
N LEU A 23 15.36 -1.65 -15.03
CA LEU A 23 14.44 -2.73 -14.71
C LEU A 23 14.93 -3.45 -13.45
N HIS A 24 14.12 -3.40 -12.40
CA HIS A 24 14.38 -4.05 -11.11
C HIS A 24 13.71 -5.43 -11.04
N SER A 25 12.45 -5.53 -11.45
CA SER A 25 11.70 -6.80 -11.40
C SER A 25 10.59 -6.84 -12.44
N ARG A 26 10.30 -8.02 -12.97
CA ARG A 26 9.25 -8.28 -13.97
C ARG A 26 8.24 -9.29 -13.46
N PHE A 27 6.97 -8.93 -13.59
CA PHE A 27 5.80 -9.77 -13.35
C PHE A 27 4.89 -9.78 -14.56
N SER A 28 3.90 -10.67 -14.58
CA SER A 28 2.89 -10.73 -15.64
C SER A 28 2.09 -9.43 -15.79
N ARG A 29 1.94 -8.67 -14.71
CA ARG A 29 1.09 -7.47 -14.62
C ARG A 29 1.82 -6.18 -14.23
N ALA A 30 3.12 -6.26 -13.93
CA ALA A 30 3.91 -5.13 -13.47
C ALA A 30 5.38 -5.25 -13.89
N LEU A 31 5.95 -4.17 -14.39
CA LEU A 31 7.39 -3.98 -14.58
C LEU A 31 7.83 -2.87 -13.65
N ASN A 32 8.67 -3.19 -12.68
CA ASN A 32 9.19 -2.21 -11.74
C ASN A 32 10.56 -1.75 -12.21
N TYR A 33 10.71 -0.44 -12.40
CA TYR A 33 11.96 0.22 -12.72
C TYR A 33 12.39 1.06 -11.53
N ALA A 34 13.67 1.04 -11.21
CA ALA A 34 14.23 1.74 -10.06
C ALA A 34 15.49 2.52 -10.43
N ASN A 35 15.70 3.63 -9.73
CA ASN A 35 17.02 4.23 -9.58
C ASN A 35 17.43 4.15 -8.08
N GLU A 36 18.42 4.93 -7.66
CA GLU A 36 18.90 4.88 -6.26
C GLU A 36 17.80 5.25 -5.25
N GLU A 37 16.93 6.19 -5.60
CA GLU A 37 15.98 6.84 -4.67
C GLU A 37 14.51 6.50 -4.94
N HIS A 38 14.15 6.22 -6.18
CA HIS A 38 12.76 6.19 -6.65
C HIS A 38 12.44 4.92 -7.43
N LEU A 39 11.15 4.56 -7.39
CA LEU A 39 10.57 3.46 -8.13
C LEU A 39 9.51 4.01 -9.09
N VAL A 40 9.48 3.50 -10.32
CA VAL A 40 8.40 3.71 -11.28
C VAL A 40 7.92 2.36 -11.76
N SER A 41 6.61 2.14 -11.71
CA SER A 41 6.02 0.85 -12.10
C SER A 41 5.17 1.01 -13.35
N LEU A 42 5.53 0.31 -14.42
CA LEU A 42 4.67 0.16 -15.59
C LEU A 42 3.72 -1.01 -15.33
N VAL A 43 2.42 -0.75 -15.23
CA VAL A 43 1.45 -1.74 -14.77
C VAL A 43 0.26 -1.86 -15.69
N THR A 44 -0.44 -2.98 -15.58
CA THR A 44 -1.72 -3.23 -16.27
C THR A 44 -2.89 -2.63 -15.47
N PRO A 45 -4.08 -2.40 -16.09
CA PRO A 45 -5.23 -1.84 -15.41
C PRO A 45 -5.70 -2.66 -14.19
N GLU A 46 -5.43 -3.97 -14.18
CA GLU A 46 -5.75 -4.85 -13.07
C GLU A 46 -4.95 -4.52 -11.81
N VAL A 47 -3.73 -3.98 -11.92
CA VAL A 47 -2.97 -3.49 -10.76
C VAL A 47 -3.53 -2.15 -10.29
N GLY A 48 -3.92 -1.30 -11.24
CA GLY A 48 -4.59 -0.03 -10.99
C GLY A 48 -3.66 1.16 -10.81
N SER A 49 -4.27 2.32 -10.62
CA SER A 49 -3.57 3.59 -10.50
C SER A 49 -2.80 3.69 -9.18
N GLY A 50 -1.69 4.43 -9.17
CA GLY A 50 -0.85 4.61 -7.99
C GLY A 50 0.09 5.80 -8.14
N PRO A 51 0.67 6.30 -7.03
CA PRO A 51 1.49 7.52 -7.02
C PRO A 51 2.70 7.46 -7.95
N THR A 52 3.26 6.26 -8.13
CA THR A 52 4.44 6.02 -8.98
C THR A 52 4.16 5.06 -10.15
N ASN A 53 2.88 4.79 -10.43
CA ASN A 53 2.47 3.88 -11.49
C ASN A 53 2.28 4.62 -12.82
N ILE A 54 2.60 3.97 -13.93
CA ILE A 54 2.13 4.31 -15.27
C ILE A 54 1.30 3.12 -15.75
N VAL A 55 -0.02 3.31 -15.84
CA VAL A 55 -0.95 2.25 -16.19
C VAL A 55 -1.08 2.19 -17.71
N LEU A 56 -0.67 1.08 -18.31
CA LEU A 56 -0.75 0.83 -19.74
C LEU A 56 -1.75 -0.30 -19.99
N SER A 57 -2.53 -0.20 -21.08
CA SER A 57 -3.50 -1.25 -21.44
C SER A 57 -2.86 -2.61 -21.70
N ASP A 58 -1.57 -2.61 -22.04
CA ASP A 58 -0.77 -3.80 -22.31
C ASP A 58 0.71 -3.46 -22.07
N ILE A 59 1.41 -4.34 -21.35
CA ILE A 59 2.85 -4.23 -21.05
C ILE A 59 3.67 -5.40 -21.64
N SER A 60 3.01 -6.37 -22.30
CA SER A 60 3.66 -7.59 -22.81
C SER A 60 4.70 -7.33 -23.89
N TRP A 61 4.55 -6.22 -24.61
CA TRP A 61 5.47 -5.75 -25.65
C TRP A 61 6.74 -5.09 -25.12
N ILE A 62 6.82 -4.82 -23.81
CA ILE A 62 7.91 -4.07 -23.21
C ILE A 62 9.04 -5.03 -22.83
N ASP A 63 10.16 -4.92 -23.55
CA ASP A 63 11.41 -5.63 -23.26
C ASP A 63 12.59 -4.67 -22.96
N ALA A 64 12.26 -3.44 -22.52
CA ALA A 64 13.26 -2.43 -22.21
C ALA A 64 13.91 -2.69 -20.83
N SER A 65 15.24 -2.75 -20.77
CA SER A 65 16.00 -2.81 -19.52
C SER A 65 16.08 -1.46 -18.81
N GLU A 66 15.84 -0.37 -19.53
CA GLU A 66 15.89 1.00 -19.01
C GLU A 66 14.71 1.82 -19.56
N ILE A 67 14.25 2.78 -18.75
CA ILE A 67 13.27 3.80 -19.15
C ILE A 67 13.75 5.18 -18.72
N GLU A 68 13.35 6.20 -19.46
CA GLU A 68 13.57 7.60 -19.09
C GLU A 68 12.21 8.24 -18.79
N VAL A 69 12.05 8.80 -17.60
CA VAL A 69 10.87 9.59 -17.25
C VAL A 69 11.20 11.06 -17.43
N ALA A 70 10.46 11.72 -18.32
CA ALA A 70 10.50 13.16 -18.52
C ALA A 70 9.24 13.82 -17.96
N ALA A 71 9.13 15.15 -18.07
CA ALA A 71 8.03 15.91 -17.48
C ALA A 71 6.64 15.53 -18.02
N ASP A 72 6.55 15.23 -19.32
CA ASP A 72 5.30 15.03 -20.07
C ASP A 72 5.30 13.74 -20.89
N LEU A 73 6.32 12.89 -20.76
CA LEU A 73 6.43 11.60 -21.44
C LEU A 73 7.30 10.62 -20.66
N VAL A 74 7.16 9.33 -20.98
CA VAL A 74 8.11 8.28 -20.62
C VAL A 74 8.67 7.65 -21.89
N ARG A 75 9.99 7.44 -21.96
CA ARG A 75 10.64 6.69 -23.03
C ARG A 75 10.85 5.25 -22.61
N ILE A 76 10.32 4.31 -23.40
CA ILE A 76 10.36 2.87 -23.15
C ILE A 76 10.94 2.20 -24.39
N GLY A 77 12.18 1.70 -24.32
CA GLY A 77 12.83 1.02 -25.45
C GLY A 77 12.85 1.85 -26.74
N GLY A 78 13.18 3.15 -26.62
CA GLY A 78 13.21 4.10 -27.73
C GLY A 78 11.85 4.65 -28.18
N ARG A 79 10.73 4.16 -27.63
CA ARG A 79 9.39 4.69 -27.90
C ARG A 79 9.00 5.73 -26.86
N ALA A 80 8.50 6.88 -27.30
CA ALA A 80 7.93 7.88 -26.41
C ALA A 80 6.44 7.62 -26.17
N VAL A 81 6.03 7.62 -24.90
CA VAL A 81 4.63 7.54 -24.45
C VAL A 81 4.30 8.83 -23.73
N ALA A 82 3.36 9.61 -24.27
CA ALA A 82 2.94 10.87 -23.66
C ALA A 82 2.17 10.65 -22.34
N LEU A 83 2.36 11.56 -21.38
CA LEU A 83 1.71 11.60 -20.06
C LEU A 83 0.81 12.84 -19.97
N PRO A 84 -0.36 12.83 -20.63
CA PRO A 84 -1.18 14.03 -20.76
C PRO A 84 -1.88 14.38 -19.43
N PRO A 85 -1.88 15.64 -18.96
CA PRO A 85 -2.29 16.01 -17.60
C PRO A 85 -3.66 15.48 -17.14
N GLU A 86 -4.62 15.35 -18.04
CA GLU A 86 -5.97 14.84 -17.76
C GLU A 86 -6.02 13.37 -17.35
N ARG A 87 -4.94 12.61 -17.57
CA ARG A 87 -4.81 11.20 -17.13
C ARG A 87 -4.03 11.05 -15.82
N ARG A 88 -3.68 12.15 -15.17
CA ARG A 88 -2.97 12.12 -13.90
C ARG A 88 -3.87 11.60 -12.79
N TYR A 89 -3.41 10.56 -12.11
CA TYR A 89 -4.00 10.02 -10.90
C TYR A 89 -3.54 10.83 -9.70
N HIS A 90 -4.48 11.27 -8.87
CA HIS A 90 -4.22 11.96 -7.61
C HIS A 90 -4.25 10.96 -6.46
N SER A 91 -3.09 10.79 -5.80
CA SER A 91 -2.86 9.76 -4.79
C SER A 91 -3.13 10.21 -3.35
N GLY A 92 -3.30 11.51 -3.13
CA GLY A 92 -3.58 12.08 -1.82
C GLY A 92 -5.05 11.92 -1.40
N LEU A 93 -5.29 12.07 -0.10
CA LEU A 93 -6.62 12.07 0.51
C LEU A 93 -6.86 13.36 1.28
N ASP A 94 -8.12 13.81 1.27
CA ASP A 94 -8.60 14.91 2.10
C ASP A 94 -9.87 14.45 2.84
N PHE A 95 -9.86 14.58 4.17
CA PHE A 95 -10.96 14.19 5.05
C PHE A 95 -11.82 15.38 5.51
N ALA A 96 -11.72 16.54 4.85
CA ALA A 96 -12.40 17.78 5.25
C ALA A 96 -13.93 17.67 5.48
N VAL A 97 -14.61 16.69 4.86
CA VAL A 97 -16.08 16.53 4.92
C VAL A 97 -16.52 15.28 5.69
N ALA A 98 -15.61 14.67 6.46
CA ALA A 98 -15.87 13.37 7.06
C ALA A 98 -16.63 13.45 8.39
N GLU A 99 -17.56 12.51 8.61
CA GLU A 99 -18.32 12.39 9.87
C GLU A 99 -17.72 11.31 10.77
N VAL A 100 -17.22 11.69 11.94
CA VAL A 100 -16.54 10.78 12.88
C VAL A 100 -17.40 9.57 13.25
N HIS A 101 -18.67 9.77 13.61
CA HIS A 101 -19.54 8.67 14.03
C HIS A 101 -19.77 7.65 12.92
N ARG A 102 -20.02 8.13 11.70
CA ARG A 102 -20.20 7.29 10.51
C ARG A 102 -18.91 6.53 10.17
N SER A 103 -17.77 7.20 10.30
CA SER A 103 -16.46 6.61 10.07
C SER A 103 -16.17 5.44 11.01
N VAL A 104 -16.55 5.53 12.28
CA VAL A 104 -16.43 4.40 13.22
C VAL A 104 -17.30 3.21 12.78
N GLN A 105 -18.53 3.45 12.32
CA GLN A 105 -19.40 2.38 11.81
C GLN A 105 -18.81 1.73 10.54
N HIS A 106 -18.25 2.53 9.64
CA HIS A 106 -17.56 2.03 8.45
C HIS A 106 -16.32 1.20 8.79
N LEU A 107 -15.53 1.64 9.76
CA LEU A 107 -14.37 0.88 10.24
C LEU A 107 -14.78 -0.45 10.89
N ALA A 108 -15.94 -0.51 11.55
CA ALA A 108 -16.48 -1.78 12.06
C ALA A 108 -16.87 -2.73 10.91
N VAL A 109 -17.50 -2.22 9.85
CA VAL A 109 -17.80 -3.00 8.62
C VAL A 109 -16.51 -3.49 7.97
N PHE A 110 -15.52 -2.61 7.82
CA PHE A 110 -14.21 -2.96 7.25
C PHE A 110 -13.50 -4.03 8.08
N SER A 111 -13.45 -3.88 9.41
CA SER A 111 -12.87 -4.86 10.33
C SER A 111 -13.54 -6.23 10.18
N LYS A 112 -14.88 -6.25 10.05
CA LYS A 112 -15.62 -7.50 9.81
C LYS A 112 -15.21 -8.16 8.49
N VAL A 113 -15.19 -7.41 7.39
CA VAL A 113 -14.80 -7.94 6.07
C VAL A 113 -13.36 -8.45 6.09
N LEU A 114 -12.45 -7.73 6.76
CA LEU A 114 -11.06 -8.12 6.96
C LEU A 114 -10.97 -9.49 7.65
N LEU A 115 -11.66 -9.66 8.77
CA LEU A 115 -11.65 -10.91 9.53
C LEU A 115 -12.29 -12.08 8.77
N GLU A 116 -13.30 -11.83 7.94
CA GLU A 116 -14.01 -12.88 7.19
C GLU A 116 -13.29 -13.28 5.90
N SER A 117 -12.69 -12.31 5.19
CA SER A 117 -12.27 -12.48 3.79
C SER A 117 -10.75 -12.45 3.58
N SER A 118 -9.95 -12.27 4.64
CA SER A 118 -8.49 -12.27 4.52
C SER A 118 -7.95 -13.64 4.07
N PRO A 119 -6.97 -13.64 3.14
CA PRO A 119 -6.33 -14.84 2.64
C PRO A 119 -5.59 -15.58 3.78
N PRO A 120 -5.41 -16.91 3.66
CA PRO A 120 -4.59 -17.68 4.59
C PRO A 120 -3.17 -17.13 4.64
N LEU A 121 -2.49 -17.31 5.78
CA LEU A 121 -1.12 -16.84 6.03
C LEU A 121 -0.92 -15.31 6.02
N SER A 122 -1.99 -14.52 5.91
CA SER A 122 -1.93 -13.08 6.22
C SER A 122 -1.79 -12.83 7.72
N LEU A 123 -1.35 -11.62 8.07
CA LEU A 123 -1.14 -11.16 9.43
C LEU A 123 -2.44 -10.86 10.19
N VAL A 124 -3.61 -11.09 9.58
CA VAL A 124 -4.92 -10.95 10.24
C VAL A 124 -5.01 -11.80 11.52
N PHE A 125 -4.17 -12.83 11.68
CA PHE A 125 -4.09 -13.60 12.92
C PHE A 125 -3.72 -12.77 14.17
N LEU A 126 -3.17 -11.56 13.98
CA LEU A 126 -2.94 -10.60 15.05
C LEU A 126 -4.24 -10.00 15.61
N LEU A 127 -5.30 -10.02 14.80
CA LEU A 127 -6.65 -9.58 15.17
C LEU A 127 -7.58 -10.76 15.51
N ASP A 128 -7.29 -11.95 14.96
CA ASP A 128 -7.98 -13.21 15.23
C ASP A 128 -6.98 -14.35 15.44
N GLU A 129 -6.58 -14.58 16.69
CA GLU A 129 -5.58 -15.58 17.05
C GLU A 129 -5.94 -17.01 16.59
N THR A 130 -7.21 -17.32 16.35
CA THR A 130 -7.61 -18.66 15.88
C THR A 130 -6.99 -19.00 14.53
N ARG A 131 -6.69 -17.97 13.71
CA ARG A 131 -6.04 -18.10 12.40
C ARG A 131 -4.54 -18.40 12.49
N LYS A 132 -3.90 -18.24 13.65
CA LYS A 132 -2.47 -18.54 13.84
C LYS A 132 -2.14 -20.01 13.55
N ASN A 133 -3.11 -20.91 13.75
CA ASN A 133 -2.95 -22.33 13.46
C ASN A 133 -2.78 -22.65 11.97
N ILE A 134 -3.12 -21.71 11.06
CA ILE A 134 -2.89 -21.86 9.62
C ILE A 134 -1.39 -21.88 9.30
N PHE A 135 -0.56 -21.18 10.10
CA PHE A 135 0.90 -21.16 10.01
C PHE A 135 1.47 -22.49 10.53
N SER A 136 1.38 -23.52 9.69
CA SER A 136 1.56 -24.93 10.08
C SER A 136 2.89 -25.52 9.63
N SER A 137 3.62 -24.90 8.70
CA SER A 137 4.98 -25.35 8.39
C SER A 137 5.98 -24.85 9.45
N PRO A 138 7.17 -25.47 9.59
CA PRO A 138 8.20 -24.97 10.50
C PRO A 138 8.60 -23.52 10.23
N PHE A 139 8.68 -23.15 8.95
CA PHE A 139 9.00 -21.78 8.54
C PHE A 139 7.87 -20.83 8.92
N ASP A 140 6.63 -21.17 8.61
CA ASP A 140 5.46 -20.33 8.89
C ASP A 140 5.30 -20.10 10.39
N ARG A 141 5.51 -21.13 11.21
CA ARG A 141 5.51 -21.00 12.67
C ARG A 141 6.57 -20.03 13.17
N GLN A 142 7.78 -20.07 12.61
CA GLN A 142 8.85 -19.16 12.99
C GLN A 142 8.53 -17.73 12.56
N LEU A 143 7.96 -17.54 11.37
CA LEU A 143 7.47 -16.25 10.91
C LEU A 143 6.39 -15.71 11.85
N ALA A 144 5.35 -16.49 12.13
CA ALA A 144 4.27 -16.10 13.04
C ALA A 144 4.79 -15.78 14.46
N ALA A 145 5.80 -16.51 14.95
CA ALA A 145 6.43 -16.22 16.25
C ALA A 145 7.17 -14.88 16.24
N ARG A 146 7.94 -14.57 15.19
CA ARG A 146 8.63 -13.28 15.04
C ARG A 146 7.65 -12.11 14.95
N VAL A 147 6.61 -12.26 14.15
CA VAL A 147 5.54 -11.25 14.05
C VAL A 147 4.83 -11.09 15.39
N SER A 148 4.56 -12.18 16.13
CA SER A 148 3.95 -12.11 17.46
C SER A 148 4.85 -11.37 18.47
N GLU A 149 6.17 -11.54 18.40
CA GLU A 149 7.13 -10.76 19.22
C GLU A 149 7.04 -9.27 18.90
N ALA A 150 7.04 -8.91 17.62
CA ALA A 150 6.89 -7.53 17.16
C ALA A 150 5.55 -6.93 17.63
N TRP A 151 4.46 -7.68 17.48
CA TRP A 151 3.12 -7.30 17.91
C TRP A 151 3.05 -7.03 19.42
N ASN A 152 3.68 -7.86 20.26
CA ASN A 152 3.71 -7.65 21.70
C ASN A 152 4.38 -6.32 22.12
N HIS A 153 5.33 -5.82 21.33
CA HIS A 153 5.89 -4.48 21.54
C HIS A 153 4.88 -3.39 21.16
N LEU A 154 4.18 -3.53 20.02
CA LEU A 154 3.15 -2.59 19.58
C LEU A 154 1.97 -2.50 20.55
N VAL A 155 1.49 -3.64 21.09
CA VAL A 155 0.42 -3.68 22.10
C VAL A 155 0.81 -2.93 23.38
N ARG A 156 2.11 -2.89 23.72
CA ARG A 156 2.65 -2.12 24.85
C ARG A 156 3.01 -0.67 24.48
N LEU A 157 2.66 -0.24 23.27
CA LEU A 157 2.98 1.07 22.70
C LEU A 157 4.50 1.35 22.62
N ASP A 158 5.33 0.30 22.58
CA ASP A 158 6.75 0.38 22.25
C ASP A 158 6.91 0.36 20.72
N VAL A 159 6.48 1.45 20.08
CA VAL A 159 6.33 1.54 18.62
C VAL A 159 7.66 1.35 17.90
N SER A 160 8.73 1.98 18.40
CA SER A 160 10.07 1.88 17.82
C SER A 160 10.55 0.43 17.72
N LYS A 161 10.43 -0.33 18.81
CA LYS A 161 10.86 -1.73 18.83
C LYS A 161 9.90 -2.64 18.08
N GLY A 162 8.59 -2.38 18.17
CA GLY A 162 7.58 -3.14 17.44
C GLY A 162 7.77 -3.03 15.93
N VAL A 163 7.93 -1.81 15.41
CA VAL A 163 8.15 -1.55 13.98
C VAL A 163 9.46 -2.15 13.52
N SER A 164 10.58 -1.89 14.20
CA SER A 164 11.89 -2.45 13.79
C SER A 164 11.92 -3.97 13.75
N ARG A 165 11.14 -4.64 14.61
CA ARG A 165 10.95 -6.10 14.60
C ARG A 165 10.01 -6.59 13.51
N MET A 166 9.05 -5.76 13.08
CA MET A 166 8.08 -6.08 12.05
C MET A 166 8.68 -5.97 10.65
N LEU A 167 9.52 -4.97 10.41
CA LEU A 167 10.13 -4.69 9.11
C LEU A 167 10.86 -5.91 8.53
N GLY A 168 10.63 -6.17 7.25
CA GLY A 168 11.23 -7.28 6.51
C GLY A 168 10.75 -8.67 6.91
N THR A 169 9.72 -8.79 7.75
CA THR A 169 9.10 -10.10 8.06
C THR A 169 8.09 -10.49 6.99
N GLY A 170 8.13 -11.73 6.51
CA GLY A 170 7.20 -12.25 5.49
C GLY A 170 7.87 -12.64 4.19
N TYR A 171 7.06 -12.96 3.19
CA TYR A 171 7.49 -13.45 1.88
C TYR A 171 7.56 -12.31 0.84
N GLY A 172 8.28 -12.52 -0.26
CA GLY A 172 8.14 -11.69 -1.46
C GLY A 172 8.88 -10.35 -1.46
N LEU A 173 8.48 -9.47 -2.38
CA LEU A 173 9.12 -8.17 -2.63
C LEU A 173 8.69 -7.07 -1.64
N THR A 174 7.48 -7.21 -1.09
CA THR A 174 6.95 -6.48 0.06
C THR A 174 6.64 -7.53 1.14
N PRO A 175 7.59 -7.82 2.04
CA PRO A 175 7.34 -8.70 3.17
C PRO A 175 6.09 -8.24 3.93
N SER A 176 5.24 -9.17 4.38
CA SER A 176 3.99 -8.89 5.12
C SER A 176 4.11 -7.83 6.22
N GLY A 177 5.24 -7.79 6.93
CA GLY A 177 5.52 -6.80 7.95
C GLY A 177 5.69 -5.38 7.42
N ASP A 178 6.21 -5.21 6.20
CA ASP A 178 6.32 -3.91 5.54
C ASP A 178 4.92 -3.38 5.17
N ASP A 179 4.07 -4.26 4.62
CA ASP A 179 2.67 -3.93 4.32
C ASP A 179 1.92 -3.55 5.61
N PHE A 180 2.07 -4.33 6.68
CA PHE A 180 1.52 -4.01 8.00
C PHE A 180 1.97 -2.65 8.51
N VAL A 181 3.27 -2.33 8.45
CA VAL A 181 3.78 -1.02 8.91
C VAL A 181 3.22 0.11 8.05
N ALA A 182 3.10 -0.05 6.73
CA ALA A 182 2.45 0.93 5.87
C ALA A 182 0.96 1.13 6.20
N GLY A 183 0.27 0.04 6.55
CA GLY A 183 -1.09 0.07 7.07
C GLY A 183 -1.20 0.84 8.38
N TRP A 184 -0.29 0.57 9.32
CA TRP A 184 -0.21 1.26 10.61
C TRP A 184 -0.01 2.77 10.44
N ILE A 185 0.94 3.17 9.59
CA ILE A 185 1.15 4.58 9.21
C ILE A 185 -0.13 5.21 8.65
N SER A 186 -0.91 4.46 7.89
CA SER A 186 -2.20 4.92 7.35
C SER A 186 -3.27 5.06 8.42
N GLY A 187 -3.27 4.18 9.44
CA GLY A 187 -4.07 4.34 10.65
C GLY A 187 -3.75 5.65 11.38
N LEU A 188 -2.47 6.00 11.50
CA LEU A 188 -2.03 7.28 12.08
C LEU A 188 -2.50 8.49 11.26
N HIS A 189 -2.50 8.42 9.93
CA HIS A 189 -3.09 9.46 9.08
C HIS A 189 -4.59 9.61 9.30
N LEU A 190 -5.33 8.51 9.43
CA LEU A 190 -6.76 8.57 9.79
C LEU A 190 -6.96 9.15 11.19
N MET A 191 -6.14 8.77 12.17
CA MET A 191 -6.20 9.36 13.51
C MET A 191 -6.06 10.89 13.46
N ALA A 192 -5.06 11.40 12.74
CA ALA A 192 -4.81 12.82 12.64
C ALA A 192 -5.88 13.55 11.81
N GLY A 193 -6.18 13.05 10.61
CA GLY A 193 -7.04 13.73 9.65
C GLY A 193 -8.54 13.58 9.94
N LEU A 194 -8.97 12.40 10.37
CA LEU A 194 -10.38 12.05 10.54
C LEU A 194 -10.85 12.13 11.98
N PHE A 195 -10.00 11.71 12.93
CA PHE A 195 -10.35 11.66 14.36
C PHE A 195 -9.75 12.79 15.19
N HIS A 196 -8.97 13.68 14.56
CA HIS A 196 -8.27 14.81 15.19
C HIS A 196 -7.43 14.40 16.42
N ARG A 197 -6.85 13.20 16.39
CA ARG A 197 -5.98 12.67 17.45
C ARG A 197 -4.50 12.89 17.10
N PRO A 198 -3.63 13.20 18.07
CA PRO A 198 -2.20 13.35 17.82
C PRO A 198 -1.60 12.05 17.28
N ALA A 199 -0.76 12.17 16.25
CA ALA A 199 -0.03 11.05 15.65
C ALA A 199 1.43 11.38 15.26
N ALA A 200 1.83 12.65 15.37
CA ALA A 200 3.09 13.15 14.82
C ALA A 200 4.33 12.57 15.53
N GLU A 201 4.28 12.39 16.85
CA GLU A 201 5.38 11.80 17.62
C GLU A 201 5.64 10.35 17.18
N GLU A 202 4.58 9.55 17.09
CA GLU A 202 4.66 8.16 16.67
C GLU A 202 5.12 8.03 15.22
N MET A 203 4.59 8.87 14.32
CA MET A 203 5.06 8.97 12.93
C MET A 203 6.57 9.26 12.87
N GLY A 204 7.07 10.13 13.75
CA GLY A 204 8.50 10.41 13.90
C GLY A 204 9.31 9.20 14.33
N LEU A 205 8.83 8.45 15.33
CA LEU A 205 9.47 7.22 15.81
C LEU A 205 9.55 6.15 14.73
N ILE A 206 8.44 5.93 14.00
CA ILE A 206 8.37 5.00 12.88
C ILE A 206 9.38 5.39 11.80
N ARG A 207 9.42 6.66 11.40
CA ARG A 207 10.34 7.15 10.36
C ARG A 207 11.80 6.83 10.65
N LEU A 208 12.21 6.86 11.92
CA LEU A 208 13.58 6.52 12.33
C LEU A 208 13.92 5.04 12.14
N GLN A 209 12.92 4.14 12.10
CA GLN A 209 13.13 2.70 11.91
C GLN A 209 13.19 2.27 10.43
N LEU A 210 12.73 3.13 9.51
CA LEU A 210 12.63 2.82 8.08
C LEU A 210 13.98 2.98 7.35
N THR A 211 15.01 2.29 7.84
CA THR A 211 16.35 2.30 7.29
C THR A 211 16.57 1.09 6.38
N GLY A 212 16.49 1.29 5.06
CA GLY A 212 16.76 0.24 4.07
C GLY A 212 15.51 -0.43 3.51
N GLY A 213 15.63 -1.69 3.07
CA GLY A 213 14.58 -2.43 2.36
C GLY A 213 14.77 -2.43 0.84
N SER A 214 13.95 -3.21 0.13
CA SER A 214 13.94 -3.23 -1.34
C SER A 214 13.48 -1.87 -1.89
N PRO A 215 13.81 -1.51 -3.15
CA PRO A 215 13.26 -0.30 -3.78
C PRO A 215 11.72 -0.22 -3.69
N ILE A 216 11.04 -1.37 -3.69
CA ILE A 216 9.58 -1.45 -3.59
C ILE A 216 9.10 -1.15 -2.17
N SER A 217 9.70 -1.76 -1.14
CA SER A 217 9.39 -1.44 0.26
C SER A 217 9.67 0.03 0.57
N ARG A 218 10.80 0.57 0.11
CA ARG A 218 11.13 2.00 0.28
C ARG A 218 10.08 2.91 -0.35
N ASN A 219 9.62 2.58 -1.57
CA ASN A 219 8.55 3.32 -2.23
C ASN A 219 7.23 3.24 -1.45
N LEU A 220 6.85 2.06 -0.95
CA LEU A 220 5.66 1.86 -0.11
C LEU A 220 5.71 2.72 1.17
N PHE A 221 6.86 2.72 1.87
CA PHE A 221 7.05 3.54 3.06
C PHE A 221 7.04 5.02 2.75
N TRP A 222 7.71 5.45 1.68
CA TRP A 222 7.65 6.84 1.25
C TRP A 222 6.20 7.26 0.97
N CYS A 223 5.44 6.46 0.22
CA CYS A 223 4.05 6.75 -0.10
C CYS A 223 3.18 6.84 1.17
N SER A 224 3.25 5.84 2.04
CA SER A 224 2.46 5.82 3.27
C SER A 224 2.81 6.96 4.23
N LEU A 225 4.10 7.28 4.43
CA LEU A 225 4.51 8.43 5.26
C LEU A 225 3.94 9.76 4.74
N HIS A 226 3.78 9.91 3.42
CA HIS A 226 3.26 11.11 2.78
C HIS A 226 1.75 11.06 2.49
N GLY A 227 1.03 10.06 3.02
CA GLY A 227 -0.41 9.90 2.83
C GLY A 227 -0.80 9.69 1.36
N ARG A 228 0.04 8.98 0.61
CA ARG A 228 -0.15 8.68 -0.82
C ARG A 228 -0.50 7.22 -1.01
N TYR A 229 -1.56 6.97 -1.78
CA TYR A 229 -2.16 5.65 -1.87
C TYR A 229 -2.39 5.20 -3.30
N VAL A 230 -2.25 3.90 -3.54
CA VAL A 230 -2.80 3.24 -4.73
C VAL A 230 -4.33 3.32 -4.71
N GLU A 231 -4.93 3.30 -5.89
CA GLU A 231 -6.36 3.57 -6.11
C GLU A 231 -7.28 2.81 -5.17
N ARG A 232 -7.11 1.49 -5.08
CA ARG A 232 -7.96 0.65 -4.22
C ARG A 232 -7.87 1.03 -2.74
N VAL A 233 -6.68 1.35 -2.24
CA VAL A 233 -6.48 1.79 -0.84
C VAL A 233 -7.06 3.18 -0.64
N ARG A 234 -6.82 4.11 -1.57
CA ARG A 234 -7.40 5.45 -1.53
C ARG A 234 -8.92 5.38 -1.46
N ASP A 235 -9.53 4.58 -2.32
CA ASP A 235 -10.99 4.44 -2.42
C ASP A 235 -11.58 3.82 -1.15
N LEU A 236 -10.89 2.85 -0.53
CA LEU A 236 -11.28 2.32 0.79
C LEU A 236 -11.23 3.41 1.88
N LEU A 237 -10.12 4.14 1.98
CA LEU A 237 -9.94 5.18 2.99
C LEU A 237 -10.96 6.33 2.81
N GLN A 238 -11.25 6.71 1.57
CA GLN A 238 -12.28 7.69 1.24
C GLN A 238 -13.68 7.18 1.60
N ALA A 239 -13.97 5.91 1.30
CA ALA A 239 -15.24 5.27 1.66
C ALA A 239 -15.43 5.22 3.18
N ILE A 240 -14.37 4.95 3.94
CA ILE A 240 -14.38 5.00 5.41
C ILE A 240 -14.77 6.40 5.90
N GLY A 241 -14.11 7.45 5.39
CA GLY A 241 -14.33 8.82 5.88
C GLY A 241 -15.67 9.45 5.44
N SER A 242 -16.10 9.18 4.21
CA SER A 242 -17.20 9.94 3.58
C SER A 242 -18.12 9.14 2.66
N GLY A 243 -17.86 7.85 2.47
CA GLY A 243 -18.62 7.02 1.54
C GLY A 243 -20.04 6.67 2.02
N PRO A 244 -20.90 6.16 1.13
CA PRO A 244 -22.13 5.46 1.51
C PRO A 244 -21.80 4.07 2.12
N HIS A 245 -22.66 3.59 3.02
CA HIS A 245 -22.42 2.34 3.78
C HIS A 245 -22.05 1.11 2.94
N GLY A 246 -22.64 0.94 1.75
CA GLY A 246 -22.37 -0.21 0.88
C GLY A 246 -21.02 -0.15 0.13
N GLU A 247 -20.39 1.02 0.07
CA GLU A 247 -19.13 1.18 -0.65
C GLU A 247 -17.93 0.61 0.11
N VAL A 248 -17.95 0.69 1.45
CA VAL A 248 -16.85 0.22 2.30
C VAL A 248 -16.62 -1.28 2.13
N GLU A 249 -17.67 -2.09 2.08
CA GLU A 249 -17.54 -3.54 1.89
C GLU A 249 -16.91 -3.89 0.55
N ARG A 250 -17.37 -3.22 -0.53
CA ARG A 250 -16.80 -3.39 -1.87
C ARG A 250 -15.32 -3.01 -1.88
N CYS A 251 -14.99 -1.80 -1.43
CA CYS A 251 -13.61 -1.31 -1.40
C CYS A 251 -12.71 -2.17 -0.51
N ALA A 252 -13.23 -2.70 0.60
CA ALA A 252 -12.50 -3.63 1.45
C ALA A 252 -12.13 -4.90 0.68
N ARG A 253 -13.08 -5.51 -0.04
CA ARG A 253 -12.80 -6.68 -0.88
C ARG A 253 -11.81 -6.36 -2.00
N ASP A 254 -11.90 -5.19 -2.60
CA ASP A 254 -10.97 -4.75 -3.65
C ASP A 254 -9.53 -4.61 -3.11
N VAL A 255 -9.36 -4.06 -1.91
CA VAL A 255 -8.07 -3.97 -1.21
C VAL A 255 -7.54 -5.35 -0.83
N LEU A 256 -8.37 -6.25 -0.31
CA LEU A 256 -7.94 -7.62 0.01
C LEU A 256 -7.50 -8.42 -1.22
N GLY A 257 -7.93 -8.01 -2.43
CA GLY A 257 -7.46 -8.54 -3.69
C GLY A 257 -6.13 -7.96 -4.20
N ILE A 258 -5.41 -7.16 -3.40
CA ILE A 258 -4.07 -6.66 -3.73
C ILE A 258 -3.02 -7.68 -3.28
N GLY A 259 -2.24 -8.18 -4.25
CA GLY A 259 -1.21 -9.18 -3.97
C GLY A 259 -1.80 -10.48 -3.43
N GLU A 260 -0.93 -11.35 -2.90
CA GLU A 260 -1.37 -12.60 -2.25
C GLU A 260 -1.86 -12.35 -0.82
N THR A 261 -1.10 -11.59 -0.04
CA THR A 261 -1.48 -11.19 1.33
C THR A 261 -1.35 -9.68 1.59
N SER A 262 -0.63 -8.94 0.75
CA SER A 262 -0.27 -7.52 0.98
C SER A 262 -1.47 -6.64 1.33
N GLY A 263 -2.58 -6.77 0.60
CA GLY A 263 -3.80 -6.02 0.90
C GLY A 263 -4.36 -6.29 2.30
N ALA A 264 -4.32 -7.55 2.73
CA ALA A 264 -4.77 -7.97 4.06
C ALA A 264 -3.78 -7.58 5.16
N ASP A 265 -2.48 -7.67 4.89
CA ASP A 265 -1.42 -7.31 5.84
C ASP A 265 -1.42 -5.79 6.09
N PHE A 266 -1.55 -4.98 5.04
CA PHE A 266 -1.80 -3.54 5.13
C PHE A 266 -3.07 -3.24 5.93
N SER A 267 -4.17 -3.91 5.59
CA SER A 267 -5.45 -3.70 6.28
C SER A 267 -5.39 -4.07 7.77
N THR A 268 -4.63 -5.12 8.10
CA THR A 268 -4.38 -5.55 9.49
C THR A 268 -3.63 -4.47 10.25
N GLY A 269 -2.57 -3.90 9.68
CA GLY A 269 -1.81 -2.82 10.32
C GLY A 269 -2.66 -1.57 10.57
N LEU A 270 -3.52 -1.21 9.61
CA LEU A 270 -4.44 -0.08 9.73
C LEU A 270 -5.43 -0.31 10.88
N VAL A 271 -6.15 -1.44 10.89
CA VAL A 271 -7.13 -1.76 11.93
C VAL A 271 -6.45 -1.88 13.30
N ALA A 272 -5.30 -2.54 13.38
CA ALA A 272 -4.53 -2.70 14.60
C ALA A 272 -4.14 -1.35 15.22
N CYS A 273 -3.64 -0.41 14.40
CA CYS A 273 -3.31 0.94 14.84
C CYS A 273 -4.54 1.62 15.47
N LEU A 274 -5.67 1.64 14.76
CA LEU A 274 -6.90 2.29 15.23
C LEU A 274 -7.47 1.64 16.49
N SER A 275 -7.41 0.31 16.60
CA SER A 275 -7.87 -0.43 17.79
C SER A 275 -7.01 -0.14 19.02
N LEU A 276 -5.68 -0.21 18.89
CA LEU A 276 -4.77 0.06 20.02
C LEU A 276 -4.81 1.51 20.51
N HIS A 277 -5.24 2.43 19.64
CA HIS A 277 -5.48 3.82 19.99
C HIS A 277 -6.91 4.14 20.44
N GLY A 278 -7.77 3.13 20.60
CA GLY A 278 -9.16 3.30 21.07
C GLY A 278 -10.03 4.13 20.12
N VAL A 279 -9.79 4.05 18.82
CA VAL A 279 -10.70 4.52 17.78
C VAL A 279 -11.71 3.42 17.44
N LEU A 280 -11.23 2.17 17.39
CA LEU A 280 -12.04 0.97 17.27
C LEU A 280 -12.07 0.23 18.60
N GLY A 281 -13.26 -0.20 19.02
CA GLY A 281 -13.51 -0.92 20.28
C GLY A 281 -14.85 -1.64 20.22
#